data_AF-K9SCE2-F1
#
_entry.id   AF-K9SCE2-F1
#
_cell.length_a   1.000
_cell.length_b   1.000
_cell.length_c   1.000
_cell.angle_alpha   90.00
_cell.angle_beta   90.00
_cell.angle_gamma   90.00
#
_symmetry.space_group_name_H-M   'P 1'
#
loop_
_entity.id
_entity.type
_entity.pdbx_description
1 polymer ?
#
loop_
_entity_poly.entity_id
_entity_poly.type
_entity_poly.pdbx_seq_one_letter_code
_entity_poly.pdbx_strand_id
1 'polypeptide(L)' 'MDPNTFELTLEQQFQMRLMEESAQRMSYEQAQELLVQATRLLMMKENIIKSLIRKAPPSIEEFAA' A
#
# COMPACT_ATOMS: atom_id res chain seq x y z
N MET A 1 5.86 -16.67 -6.98
CA MET A 1 5.29 -15.31 -7.07
C MET A 1 6.01 -14.58 -8.20
N ASP A 2 5.27 -13.85 -9.04
CA ASP A 2 5.87 -12.97 -10.05
C ASP A 2 6.64 -11.85 -9.31
N PRO A 3 7.95 -11.65 -9.58
CA PRO A 3 8.75 -10.60 -8.95
C PRO A 3 8.16 -9.19 -9.15
N ASN A 4 7.36 -9.00 -10.20
CA ASN A 4 6.76 -7.70 -10.52
C ASN A 4 5.45 -7.43 -9.77
N THR A 5 4.96 -8.36 -8.94
CA THR A 5 3.69 -8.21 -8.18
C THR A 5 3.70 -6.98 -7.27
N PHE A 6 4.88 -6.55 -6.82
CA PHE A 6 5.06 -5.39 -5.94
C PHE A 6 5.52 -4.13 -6.68
N GLU A 7 5.72 -4.21 -8.00
CA GLU A 7 6.03 -3.04 -8.80
C GLU A 7 4.75 -2.21 -9.00
N LEU A 8 4.92 -0.88 -9.03
CA LEU A 8 3.82 0.02 -9.33
C LEU A 8 3.44 -0.12 -10.80
N THR A 9 2.13 -0.19 -11.08
CA THR A 9 1.64 -0.09 -12.46
C THR A 9 1.95 1.29 -13.05
N LEU A 10 1.91 1.43 -14.37
CA LEU A 10 2.12 2.71 -15.04
C LEU A 10 1.20 3.82 -14.50
N GLU A 11 -0.07 3.49 -14.26
CA GLU A 11 -1.06 4.41 -13.71
C GLU A 11 -0.72 4.80 -12.27
N GLN A 12 -0.26 3.85 -11.45
CA GLN A 12 0.18 4.14 -10.08
C GLN A 12 1.43 5.02 -10.07
N GLN A 13 2.38 4.79 -10.98
CA GLN A 13 3.54 5.65 -11.17
C GLN A 13 3.13 7.07 -11.60
N PHE A 14 2.13 7.20 -12.47
CA PHE A 14 1.56 8.49 -12.84
C PHE A 14 0.90 9.20 -11.63
N GLN A 15 0.14 8.47 -10.81
CA GLN A 15 -0.42 9.02 -9.56
C GLN A 15 0.66 9.49 -8.60
N MET A 16 1.81 8.79 -8.51
CA MET A 16 2.94 9.25 -7.70
C MET A 16 3.48 10.60 -8.16
N ARG A 17 3.52 10.87 -9.47
CA ARG A 17 3.92 12.18 -10.01
C ARG A 17 2.93 13.29 -9.64
N LEU A 18 1.63 13.03 -9.76
CA LEU A 18 0.61 14.00 -9.34
C LEU A 18 0.67 14.29 -7.84
N MET A 19 0.94 13.25 -7.03
CA MET A 19 1.11 13.40 -5.58
C MET A 19 2.35 14.24 -5.24
N GLU A 20 3.46 14.04 -5.94
CA GLU A 20 4.69 14.84 -5.80
C GLU A 20 4.43 16.33 -6.08
N GLU A 21 3.79 16.65 -7.22
CA GLU A 21 3.41 18.02 -7.57
C GLU A 21 2.41 18.65 -6.58
N SER A 22 1.54 17.84 -5.99
CA SER A 22 0.58 18.29 -4.99
C SER A 22 1.27 18.57 -3.65
N ALA A 23 2.18 17.69 -3.23
CA ALA A 23 2.94 17.82 -2.00
C ALA A 23 3.83 19.08 -1.99
N GLN A 24 4.42 19.44 -3.14
CA GLN A 24 5.20 20.68 -3.28
C GLN A 24 4.39 21.96 -3.04
N ARG A 25 3.06 21.89 -3.14
CA ARG A 25 2.14 23.02 -2.95
C ARG A 25 1.44 23.01 -1.59
N MET A 26 1.72 22.03 -0.74
CA MET A 26 1.09 21.95 0.59
C MET A 26 1.73 22.93 1.58
N SER A 27 0.89 23.49 2.46
CA SER A 27 1.40 24.13 3.67
C SER A 27 1.99 23.09 4.62
N TYR A 28 2.78 23.54 5.59
CA TYR A 28 3.35 22.68 6.62
C TYR A 28 2.28 21.90 7.38
N GLU A 29 1.18 22.56 7.76
CA GLU A 29 0.06 21.99 8.49
C GLU A 29 -0.65 20.92 7.66
N GLN A 30 -0.90 21.21 6.37
CA GLN A 30 -1.51 20.25 5.45
C GLN A 30 -0.64 19.01 5.27
N ALA A 31 0.67 19.19 5.11
CA ALA A 31 1.62 18.09 4.97
C ALA A 31 1.68 17.22 6.25
N GLN A 32 1.70 17.84 7.42
CA GLN A 32 1.67 17.11 8.70
C GLN A 32 0.38 16.32 8.89
N GLU A 33 -0.76 16.95 8.62
CA GLU A 33 -2.06 16.30 8.76
C GLU A 33 -2.16 15.09 7.82
N LEU A 34 -1.77 15.28 6.56
CA LEU A 34 -1.72 14.23 5.56
C LEU A 34 -0.79 13.09 5.99
N LEU A 35 0.39 13.39 6.54
CA LEU A 35 1.34 12.38 7.01
C LEU A 35 0.74 11.50 8.12
N VAL A 36 0.05 12.11 9.08
CA VAL A 36 -0.63 11.37 10.16
C VAL A 36 -1.75 10.49 9.60
N GLN A 37 -2.55 11.02 8.66
CA GLN A 37 -3.61 10.27 8.01
C GLN A 37 -3.07 9.08 7.19
N ALA A 38 -2.03 9.30 6.40
CA ALA A 38 -1.36 8.27 5.60
C ALA A 38 -0.79 7.16 6.49
N THR A 39 -0.15 7.53 7.60
CA THR A 39 0.40 6.57 8.57
C THR A 39 -0.69 5.68 9.18
N ARG A 40 -1.85 6.27 9.52
CA ARG A 40 -3.01 5.51 9.99
C ARG A 40 -3.54 4.55 8.92
N LEU A 41 -3.61 5.01 7.66
CA LEU A 41 -4.02 4.18 6.53
C LEU A 41 -3.07 2.99 6.30
N LEU A 42 -1.77 3.18 6.49
CA LEU A 42 -0.79 2.09 6.40
C LEU A 42 -1.04 1.00 7.45
N MET A 43 -1.27 1.38 8.71
CA MET A 43 -1.60 0.41 9.78
C MET A 43 -2.90 -0.35 9.49
N MET A 44 -3.93 0.34 8.97
CA MET A 44 -5.18 -0.31 8.59
C MET A 44 -4.98 -1.30 7.43
N LYS A 45 -4.21 -0.92 6.40
CA LYS A 45 -3.86 -1.80 5.27
C LYS A 45 -3.08 -3.03 5.74
N GLU A 46 -2.15 -2.88 6.69
CA GLU A 46 -1.43 -4.00 7.29
C GLU A 46 -2.38 -4.99 7.98
N ASN A 47 -3.33 -4.48 8.77
CA ASN A 47 -4.33 -5.32 9.43
C ASN A 47 -5.21 -6.07 8.41
N ILE A 48 -5.58 -5.42 7.31
CA ILE A 48 -6.33 -6.04 6.21
C ILE A 48 -5.49 -7.15 5.57
N ILE A 49 -4.23 -6.88 5.22
CA ILE A 49 -3.32 -7.87 4.62
C ILE A 49 -3.17 -9.08 5.55
N LYS A 50 -2.91 -8.86 6.85
CA LYS A 50 -2.83 -9.94 7.85
C LYS A 50 -4.12 -10.77 7.91
N SER A 51 -5.28 -10.11 7.86
CA SER A 51 -6.57 -10.79 7.86
C SER A 51 -6.79 -11.62 6.60
N LEU A 52 -6.40 -11.12 5.44
CA LEU A 52 -6.50 -11.83 4.15
C LEU A 52 -5.55 -13.04 4.12
N ILE A 53 -4.31 -12.89 4.59
CA ILE A 53 -3.35 -14.01 4.69
C ILE A 53 -3.89 -15.10 5.60
N ARG A 54 -4.45 -14.75 6.76
CA ARG A 54 -5.05 -15.73 7.69
C ARG A 54 -6.26 -16.48 7.10
N LYS A 55 -6.96 -15.87 6.15
CA LYS A 55 -8.11 -16.47 5.47
C LYS A 55 -7.72 -17.19 4.17
N ALA A 56 -6.51 -16.99 3.68
CA ALA A 56 -6.03 -17.68 2.50
C ALA A 56 -5.98 -19.18 2.82
N PRO A 57 -6.54 -20.05 1.96
CA PRO A 57 -6.36 -21.48 2.12
C PRO A 57 -4.85 -21.81 2.08
N PRO A 58 -4.41 -22.85 2.81
CA PRO A 58 -3.07 -23.40 2.67
C PRO A 58 -2.75 -23.60 1.18
N SER A 59 -1.53 -23.30 0.76
CA SER A 59 -1.12 -23.63 -0.60
C SER A 59 -1.30 -25.13 -0.81
N ILE A 60 -1.66 -25.55 -2.03
CA ILE A 60 -1.89 -26.96 -2.37
C ILE A 60 -0.67 -27.85 -2.02
N GLU A 61 0.52 -27.24 -1.92
CA GLU A 61 1.77 -27.88 -1.48
C GLU A 61 1.75 -28.33 0.00
N GLU A 62 1.01 -27.66 0.89
CA GLU A 62 0.90 -28.05 2.32
C GLU A 62 -0.06 -29.23 2.55
N PHE A 63 -0.96 -29.54 1.60
CA PHE A 63 -1.84 -30.70 1.68
C PHE A 63 -1.26 -31.97 1.06
N ALA A 64 -0.15 -31.86 0.31
CA ALA A 64 0.51 -32.95 -0.39
C ALA A 64 1.72 -33.55 0.36
N ALA A 65 2.00 -33.07 1.58
CA ALA A 65 3.03 -33.57 2.50
C ALA A 65 2.40 -34.30 3.69
#